data_AF-A0A936H0E5-F1
#
_entry.id   AF-A0A936H0E5-F1
#
_cell.length_a   1.000
_cell.length_b   1.000
_cell.length_c   1.000
_cell.angle_alpha   90.00
_cell.angle_beta   90.00
_cell.angle_gamma   90.00
#
_symmetry.space_group_name_H-M   'P 1'
#
loop_
_entity.id
_entity.type
_entity.pdbx_description
1 polymer ?
#
loop_
_entity_poly.entity_id
_entity_poly.type
_entity_poly.pdbx_seq_one_letter_code
_entity_poly.pdbx_strand_id
1 'polypeptide(L)'
;MLPRLLFLFTLLVFSSCLLAQERPFEGYWTGYLTQEEGGFRPKYYFELRLQQQGNRITGVSYASVEKIYAEFALEGEVNGDQLTFKENRLVRYTRLEEMSWCFKWGTLKLVKKGKAWILEGNWEGKSPLGPCIPGKVYLVKTPPKV
;
A
#
# COMPACT_ATOMS: atom_id res chain seq x y z
N MET A 1 -53.61 12.98 6.68
CA MET A 1 -52.77 11.92 6.07
C MET A 1 -51.54 12.46 5.34
N LEU A 2 -51.49 13.74 4.97
CA LEU A 2 -50.34 14.41 4.34
C LEU A 2 -49.03 14.50 5.18
N PRO A 3 -49.02 14.64 6.53
CA PRO A 3 -47.75 14.81 7.27
C PRO A 3 -46.97 13.50 7.48
N ARG A 4 -47.61 12.33 7.34
CA ARG A 4 -46.95 11.01 7.42
C ARG A 4 -46.14 10.69 6.16
N LEU A 5 -46.61 11.15 5.00
CA LEU A 5 -45.93 10.92 3.72
C LEU A 5 -44.69 11.81 3.56
N LEU A 6 -44.72 13.05 4.08
CA LEU A 6 -43.55 13.93 4.12
C LEU A 6 -42.43 13.37 5.01
N PHE A 7 -42.77 12.80 6.17
CA PHE A 7 -41.79 12.26 7.12
C PHE A 7 -41.06 11.01 6.57
N LEU A 8 -41.77 10.17 5.80
CA LEU A 8 -41.17 9.02 5.11
C LEU A 8 -40.22 9.44 3.98
N PHE A 9 -40.51 10.55 3.28
CA PHE A 9 -39.64 11.05 2.21
C PHE A 9 -38.33 11.63 2.78
N THR A 10 -38.37 12.29 3.93
CA THR A 10 -37.16 12.80 4.62
C THR A 10 -36.24 11.70 5.15
N LEU A 11 -36.77 10.53 5.55
CA LEU A 11 -35.96 9.39 6.02
C LEU A 11 -35.25 8.63 4.88
N LEU A 12 -35.84 8.61 3.68
CA LEU A 12 -35.24 7.98 2.49
C LEU A 12 -34.08 8.78 1.90
N VAL A 13 -34.09 10.11 2.04
CA VAL A 13 -33.00 10.98 1.55
C VAL A 13 -31.79 11.01 2.49
N PHE A 14 -31.99 10.77 3.79
CA PHE A 14 -30.89 10.68 4.76
C PHE A 14 -30.06 9.39 4.60
N SER A 15 -30.67 8.31 4.09
CA SER A 15 -30.02 7.01 3.94
C SER A 15 -29.05 6.95 2.75
N SER A 16 -29.24 7.81 1.74
CA SER A 16 -28.39 7.88 0.54
C SER A 16 -27.11 8.69 0.72
N CYS A 17 -26.93 9.36 1.86
CA CYS A 17 -25.69 10.07 2.22
C CYS A 17 -24.67 9.24 3.01
N LEU A 18 -24.86 7.91 3.08
CA LEU A 18 -23.72 7.02 3.27
C LEU A 18 -22.92 7.01 1.97
N LEU A 19 -22.19 8.10 1.74
CA LEU A 19 -21.17 8.18 0.71
C LEU A 19 -20.33 6.91 0.85
N ALA A 20 -20.36 6.06 -0.18
CA ALA A 20 -19.40 4.98 -0.27
C ALA A 20 -18.03 5.66 -0.16
N GLN A 21 -17.36 5.49 0.98
CA GLN A 21 -16.06 6.09 1.19
C GLN A 21 -15.18 5.56 0.07
N GLU A 22 -14.65 6.46 -0.77
CA GLU A 22 -13.74 6.04 -1.82
C GLU A 22 -12.57 5.31 -1.15
N ARG A 23 -12.26 4.11 -1.65
CA ARG A 23 -11.15 3.29 -1.17
C ARG A 23 -10.07 3.22 -2.26
N PRO A 24 -9.48 4.35 -2.67
CA PRO A 24 -8.65 4.40 -3.86
C PRO A 24 -7.35 3.60 -3.67
N PHE A 25 -6.89 3.40 -2.43
CA PHE A 25 -5.70 2.60 -2.10
C PHE A 25 -5.99 1.11 -1.97
N GLU A 26 -7.25 0.69 -1.78
CA GLU A 26 -7.59 -0.73 -1.64
C GLU A 26 -7.29 -1.51 -2.94
N GLY A 27 -6.79 -2.73 -2.77
CA GLY A 27 -6.53 -3.68 -3.85
C GLY A 27 -5.07 -4.09 -3.98
N TYR A 28 -4.71 -4.52 -5.19
CA TYR A 28 -3.39 -5.03 -5.53
C TYR A 28 -2.62 -3.97 -6.30
N TRP A 29 -1.37 -3.77 -5.91
CA TRP A 29 -0.44 -2.84 -6.52
C TRP A 29 0.84 -3.57 -6.81
N THR A 30 1.30 -3.58 -8.06
CA THR A 30 2.49 -4.32 -8.47
C THR A 30 3.43 -3.45 -9.27
N GLY A 31 4.72 -3.71 -9.15
CA GLY A 31 5.74 -2.96 -9.83
C GLY A 31 7.10 -3.27 -9.23
N TYR A 32 7.78 -2.23 -8.79
CA TYR A 32 9.13 -2.37 -8.27
C TYR A 32 9.45 -1.36 -7.18
N LEU A 33 10.46 -1.69 -6.39
CA LEU A 33 11.20 -0.72 -5.61
C LEU A 33 12.65 -0.70 -6.06
N THR A 34 13.33 0.42 -5.81
CA THR A 34 14.76 0.60 -6.05
C THR A 34 15.52 0.82 -4.75
N GLN A 35 16.83 0.65 -4.83
CA GLN A 35 17.78 1.09 -3.81
C GLN A 35 18.81 2.02 -4.43
N GLU A 36 19.26 2.99 -3.65
CA GLU A 36 20.46 3.78 -3.98
C GLU A 36 21.72 2.87 -3.95
N GLU A 37 22.86 3.45 -4.33
CA GLU A 37 24.12 2.72 -4.44
C GLU A 37 24.55 2.10 -3.09
N GLY A 38 25.08 0.87 -3.15
CA GLY A 38 25.51 0.09 -1.98
C GLY A 38 24.49 -0.94 -1.49
N GLY A 39 23.27 -0.97 -2.06
CA GLY A 39 22.26 -1.99 -1.74
C GLY A 39 22.61 -3.36 -2.34
N PHE A 40 21.99 -4.43 -1.84
CA PHE A 40 22.23 -5.79 -2.36
C PHE A 40 21.93 -5.90 -3.86
N ARG A 41 20.83 -5.29 -4.30
CA ARG A 41 20.46 -5.12 -5.71
C ARG A 41 19.83 -3.73 -5.92
N PRO A 42 19.96 -3.14 -7.11
CA PRO A 42 19.42 -1.80 -7.38
C PRO A 42 17.88 -1.81 -7.54
N LYS A 43 17.26 -2.97 -7.81
CA LYS A 43 15.83 -3.09 -8.13
C LYS A 43 15.27 -4.44 -7.69
N TYR A 44 14.05 -4.41 -7.16
CA TYR A 44 13.30 -5.57 -6.70
C TYR A 44 11.89 -5.53 -7.29
N TYR A 45 11.30 -6.68 -7.58
CA TYR A 45 9.85 -6.75 -7.74
C TYR A 45 9.21 -6.38 -6.41
N PHE A 46 8.17 -5.55 -6.46
CA PHE A 46 7.46 -5.12 -5.27
C PHE A 46 5.96 -5.12 -5.50
N GLU A 47 5.24 -5.54 -4.46
CA GLU A 47 3.78 -5.61 -4.46
C GLU A 47 3.22 -5.16 -3.11
N LEU A 48 2.09 -4.46 -3.15
CA LEU A 48 1.25 -4.18 -1.99
C LEU A 48 -0.14 -4.77 -2.18
N ARG A 49 -0.63 -5.45 -1.15
CA ARG A 49 -2.01 -5.95 -1.04
C ARG A 49 -2.67 -5.21 0.11
N LEU A 50 -3.51 -4.24 -0.21
CA LEU A 50 -4.03 -3.26 0.75
C LEU A 50 -5.53 -3.42 0.97
N GLN A 51 -5.94 -3.31 2.23
CA GLN A 51 -7.32 -3.12 2.66
C GLN A 51 -7.45 -1.71 3.24
N GLN A 52 -8.52 -1.00 2.88
CA GLN A 52 -8.74 0.37 3.35
C GLN A 52 -10.05 0.49 4.14
N GLN A 53 -9.95 1.02 5.36
CA GLN A 53 -11.08 1.34 6.22
C GLN A 53 -10.97 2.82 6.64
N GLY A 54 -11.71 3.69 5.96
CA GLY A 54 -11.54 5.14 6.08
C GLY A 54 -10.10 5.56 5.76
N ASN A 55 -9.44 6.21 6.73
CA ASN A 55 -8.05 6.63 6.58
C ASN A 55 -7.03 5.57 7.01
N ARG A 56 -7.46 4.39 7.47
CA ARG A 56 -6.55 3.33 7.91
C ARG A 56 -6.31 2.31 6.81
N ILE A 57 -5.05 1.89 6.69
CA ILE A 57 -4.60 0.84 5.79
C ILE A 57 -4.04 -0.32 6.61
N THR A 58 -4.43 -1.52 6.22
CA THR A 58 -3.77 -2.76 6.61
C THR A 58 -3.43 -3.54 5.36
N GLY A 59 -2.45 -4.43 5.45
CA GLY A 59 -2.11 -5.25 4.29
C GLY A 59 -0.83 -6.03 4.44
N VAL A 60 -0.33 -6.46 3.29
CA VAL A 60 1.00 -7.05 3.17
C VAL A 60 1.78 -6.41 2.03
N SER A 61 3.08 -6.28 2.22
CA SER A 61 4.03 -6.03 1.14
C SER A 61 4.73 -7.33 0.77
N TYR A 62 5.12 -7.45 -0.48
CA TYR A 62 5.96 -8.54 -0.97
C TYR A 62 7.08 -7.96 -1.81
N ALA A 63 8.32 -8.33 -1.48
CA ALA A 63 9.51 -7.98 -2.25
C ALA A 63 10.20 -9.26 -2.72
N SER A 64 10.66 -9.29 -3.96
CA SER A 64 11.48 -10.40 -4.45
C SER A 64 12.55 -9.94 -5.43
N VAL A 65 13.64 -10.72 -5.46
CA VAL A 65 14.72 -10.60 -6.43
C VAL A 65 15.32 -11.98 -6.64
N GLU A 66 15.61 -12.34 -7.89
CA GLU A 66 16.12 -13.66 -8.25
C GLU A 66 15.24 -14.79 -7.68
N LYS A 67 15.76 -15.60 -6.75
CA LYS A 67 15.04 -16.73 -6.12
C LYS A 67 14.62 -16.45 -4.67
N ILE A 68 14.89 -15.25 -4.16
CA ILE A 68 14.61 -14.88 -2.77
C ILE A 68 13.45 -13.90 -2.66
N TYR A 69 12.73 -13.96 -1.55
CA TYR A 69 11.59 -13.08 -1.31
C TYR A 69 11.38 -12.81 0.17
N ALA A 70 10.63 -11.75 0.47
CA ALA A 70 10.05 -11.54 1.78
C ALA A 70 8.65 -10.92 1.67
N GLU A 71 7.79 -11.35 2.57
CA GLU A 71 6.46 -10.79 2.79
C GLU A 71 6.39 -10.20 4.19
N PHE A 72 5.89 -8.98 4.31
CA PHE A 72 5.71 -8.29 5.57
C PHE A 72 4.25 -7.90 5.74
N ALA A 73 3.75 -7.99 6.97
CA ALA A 73 2.55 -7.27 7.36
C ALA A 73 2.88 -5.78 7.44
N LEU A 74 1.94 -4.96 7.01
CA LEU A 74 2.06 -3.51 7.06
C LEU A 74 0.78 -2.87 7.55
N GLU A 75 0.96 -1.67 8.07
CA GLU A 75 -0.10 -0.72 8.40
C GLU A 75 0.21 0.62 7.75
N GLY A 76 -0.80 1.46 7.61
CA GLY A 76 -0.62 2.79 7.08
C GLY A 76 -1.80 3.72 7.30
N GLU A 77 -1.60 4.96 6.93
CA GLU A 77 -2.59 6.03 7.02
C GLU A 77 -2.69 6.78 5.70
N VAL A 78 -3.92 7.12 5.33
CA VAL A 78 -4.26 7.91 4.14
C VAL A 78 -4.54 9.35 4.54
N ASN A 79 -3.91 10.29 3.84
CA ASN A 79 -4.20 11.71 3.91
C ASN A 79 -4.29 12.27 2.49
N GLY A 80 -5.52 12.43 2.00
CA GLY A 80 -5.77 12.84 0.61
C GLY A 80 -5.25 11.81 -0.38
N ASP A 81 -4.29 12.22 -1.22
CA ASP A 81 -3.63 11.36 -2.20
C ASP A 81 -2.35 10.70 -1.68
N GLN A 82 -2.03 10.82 -0.39
CA GLN A 82 -0.83 10.25 0.21
C GLN A 82 -1.16 9.05 1.09
N LEU A 83 -0.37 7.99 0.95
CA LEU A 83 -0.32 6.82 1.83
C LEU A 83 1.02 6.83 2.57
N THR A 84 0.98 7.00 3.89
CA THR A 84 2.13 6.68 4.74
C THR A 84 2.01 5.24 5.21
N PHE A 85 3.04 4.41 5.00
CA PHE A 85 3.01 3.00 5.38
C PHE A 85 4.24 2.61 6.20
N LYS A 86 4.10 1.54 6.97
CA LYS A 86 5.19 0.90 7.72
C LYS A 86 4.98 -0.60 7.80
N GLU A 87 6.01 -1.35 7.44
CA GLU A 87 6.10 -2.79 7.68
C GLU A 87 6.37 -3.03 9.17
N ASN A 88 5.54 -3.85 9.82
CA ASN A 88 5.60 -4.06 11.27
C ASN A 88 5.98 -5.50 11.67
N ARG A 89 5.82 -6.47 10.76
CA ARG A 89 6.12 -7.88 11.04
C ARG A 89 6.52 -8.65 9.78
N LEU A 90 7.61 -9.38 9.86
CA LEU A 90 8.01 -10.34 8.82
C LEU A 90 7.08 -11.56 8.87
N VAL A 91 6.41 -11.87 7.76
CA VAL A 91 5.41 -12.94 7.66
C VAL A 91 6.06 -14.23 7.18
N ARG A 92 6.80 -14.16 6.06
CA ARG A 92 7.50 -15.29 5.45
C ARG A 92 8.60 -14.78 4.54
N TYR A 93 9.68 -15.55 4.39
CA TYR A 93 10.80 -15.15 3.56
C TYR A 93 11.70 -16.32 3.18
N THR A 94 12.51 -16.07 2.16
CA THR A 94 13.76 -16.78 1.86
C THR A 94 14.87 -15.73 1.75
N ARG A 95 16.11 -16.10 2.08
CA ARG A 95 17.27 -15.20 2.02
C ARG A 95 18.55 -15.98 1.80
N LEU A 96 19.61 -15.27 1.41
CA LEU A 96 20.99 -15.72 1.52
C LEU A 96 21.49 -15.47 2.97
N GLU A 97 22.50 -16.21 3.41
CA GLU A 97 23.00 -16.13 4.79
C GLU A 97 23.50 -14.71 5.15
N GLU A 98 24.28 -14.10 4.26
CA GLU A 98 24.79 -12.73 4.39
C GLU A 98 23.77 -11.60 4.18
N MET A 99 22.48 -11.93 3.98
CA MET A 99 21.44 -10.93 3.70
C MET A 99 20.48 -10.75 4.88
N SER A 100 20.01 -9.51 5.07
CA SER A 100 18.88 -9.21 5.95
C SER A 100 17.81 -8.41 5.22
N TRP A 101 16.55 -8.79 5.41
CA TRP A 101 15.42 -8.07 4.83
C TRP A 101 15.11 -6.81 5.62
N CYS A 102 14.91 -5.71 4.90
CA CYS A 102 14.55 -4.42 5.47
C CYS A 102 13.06 -4.36 5.80
N PHE A 103 12.76 -3.93 7.04
CA PHE A 103 11.46 -3.39 7.40
C PHE A 103 11.38 -1.97 6.86
N LYS A 104 10.44 -1.74 5.95
CA LYS A 104 10.32 -0.50 5.18
C LYS A 104 9.20 0.38 5.71
N TRP A 105 9.39 1.69 5.61
CA TRP A 105 8.36 2.70 5.77
C TRP A 105 8.56 3.81 4.75
N GLY A 106 7.52 4.59 4.51
CA GLY A 106 7.61 5.71 3.59
C GLY A 106 6.26 6.31 3.25
N THR A 107 6.28 7.25 2.32
CA THR A 107 5.09 7.95 1.84
C THR A 107 4.97 7.78 0.33
N LEU A 108 3.84 7.24 -0.11
CA LEU A 108 3.52 7.01 -1.52
C LEU A 108 2.39 7.95 -1.93
N LYS A 109 2.53 8.58 -3.09
CA LYS A 109 1.52 9.42 -3.70
C LYS A 109 0.71 8.62 -4.71
N LEU A 110 -0.61 8.73 -4.64
CA LEU A 110 -1.55 8.20 -5.62
C LEU A 110 -1.66 9.17 -6.80
N VAL A 111 -1.28 8.70 -7.98
CA VAL A 111 -1.29 9.49 -9.21
C VAL A 111 -2.05 8.74 -10.29
N LYS A 112 -2.88 9.44 -11.06
CA LYS A 112 -3.53 8.89 -12.26
C LYS A 112 -2.72 9.30 -13.50
N LYS A 113 -2.17 8.32 -14.23
CA LYS A 113 -1.50 8.54 -15.52
C LYS A 113 -2.28 7.81 -16.62
N GLY A 114 -3.06 8.57 -17.40
CA GLY A 114 -3.98 8.01 -18.39
C GLY A 114 -5.07 7.16 -17.73
N LYS A 115 -5.13 5.87 -18.10
CA LYS A 115 -6.08 4.90 -17.52
C LYS A 115 -5.54 4.19 -16.27
N ALA A 116 -4.26 4.33 -15.95
CA ALA A 116 -3.62 3.64 -14.85
C ALA A 116 -3.58 4.49 -13.56
N TRP A 117 -3.82 3.83 -12.43
CA TRP A 117 -3.52 4.37 -11.10
C TRP A 117 -2.14 3.90 -10.67
N ILE A 118 -1.35 4.81 -10.11
CA ILE A 118 0.04 4.60 -9.73
C ILE A 118 0.22 5.02 -8.28
N LEU A 119 0.96 4.21 -7.51
CA LEU A 119 1.55 4.61 -6.25
C LEU A 119 3.05 4.81 -6.46
N GLU A 120 3.54 6.03 -6.23
CA GLU A 120 4.95 6.36 -6.36
C GLU A 120 5.45 7.22 -5.19
N GLY A 121 6.66 6.97 -4.72
CA GLY A 121 7.21 7.70 -3.58
C GLY A 121 8.52 7.15 -3.07
N ASN A 122 9.01 7.69 -1.96
CA ASN A 122 10.25 7.26 -1.33
C ASN A 122 9.97 6.23 -0.23
N TRP A 123 10.95 5.37 0.00
CA TRP A 123 10.97 4.46 1.15
C TRP A 123 12.32 4.50 1.84
N GLU A 124 12.27 4.28 3.15
CA GLU A 124 13.40 4.09 4.04
C GLU A 124 13.19 2.80 4.83
N GLY A 125 14.23 2.28 5.47
CA GLY A 125 14.06 1.06 6.23
C GLY A 125 15.17 0.78 7.22
N LYS A 126 14.96 -0.25 8.02
CA LYS A 126 15.98 -0.84 8.88
C LYS A 126 15.93 -2.36 8.83
N SER A 127 17.08 -2.96 9.07
CA SER A 127 17.23 -4.39 9.31
C SER A 127 17.90 -4.59 10.67
N PRO A 128 17.95 -5.84 11.18
CA PRO A 128 18.81 -6.19 12.30
C PRO A 128 20.28 -5.79 12.14
N LEU A 129 20.77 -5.60 10.90
CA LEU A 129 22.15 -5.19 10.61
C LEU A 129 22.35 -3.67 10.60
N GLY A 130 21.27 -2.88 10.75
CA GLY A 130 21.32 -1.42 10.76
C GLY A 130 20.36 -0.77 9.75
N PRO A 131 20.51 0.55 9.52
CA PRO A 131 19.74 1.28 8.52
C PRO A 131 19.91 0.66 7.14
N CYS A 132 18.80 0.59 6.40
CA CYS A 132 18.82 0.15 5.02
C CYS A 132 19.07 1.32 4.09
N ILE A 133 19.70 1.03 2.95
CA ILE A 133 19.84 2.01 1.88
C ILE A 133 18.46 2.29 1.29
N PRO A 134 18.02 3.57 1.29
CA PRO A 134 16.67 3.95 0.88
C PRO A 134 16.52 3.89 -0.65
N GLY A 135 15.31 4.20 -1.12
CA GLY A 135 15.08 4.35 -2.54
C GLY A 135 13.64 4.72 -2.86
N LYS A 136 13.17 4.29 -4.03
CA LYS A 136 11.85 4.66 -4.56
C LYS A 136 10.96 3.45 -4.77
N VAL A 137 9.66 3.66 -4.62
CA VAL A 137 8.61 2.70 -4.95
C VAL A 137 7.87 3.22 -6.17
N TYR A 138 7.56 2.32 -7.11
CA TYR A 138 6.68 2.58 -8.24
C TYR A 138 5.78 1.36 -8.47
N LEU A 139 4.48 1.54 -8.27
CA LEU A 139 3.49 0.48 -8.38
C LEU A 139 2.32 0.92 -9.23
N VAL A 140 1.79 0.00 -10.02
CA VAL A 140 0.58 0.19 -10.82
C VAL A 140 -0.54 -0.63 -10.19
N LYS A 141 -1.75 -0.06 -10.13
CA LYS A 141 -2.93 -0.79 -9.65
C LYS A 141 -3.24 -1.92 -10.62
N THR A 142 -3.34 -3.13 -10.10
CA THR A 142 -3.68 -4.33 -10.89
C THR A 142 -5.01 -4.91 -10.42
N PRO A 143 -5.78 -5.53 -11.33
CA PRO A 143 -6.89 -6.38 -10.94
C PRO A 143 -6.41 -7.48 -9.96
N PRO A 144 -7.27 -7.96 -9.06
CA PRO A 144 -6.98 -9.16 -8.29
C PRO A 144 -6.61 -10.31 -9.24
N LYS A 145 -5.56 -11.06 -8.91
CA LYS A 145 -5.28 -12.32 -9.60
C LYS A 145 -6.39 -13.30 -9.16
N VAL A 146 -7.29 -13.63 -10.09
CA VAL A 146 -8.33 -14.66 -9.93
C VAL A 146 -7.68 -16.03 -9.94
#